data_AF-A0A8X7TJT6-F1
#
_entry.id   AF-A0A8X7TJT6-F1
#
_cell.length_a   1.000
_cell.length_b   1.000
_cell.length_c   1.000
_cell.angle_alpha   90.00
_cell.angle_beta   90.00
_cell.angle_gamma   90.00
#
_symmetry.space_group_name_H-M   'P 1'
#
loop_
_entity.id
_entity.type
_entity.pdbx_description
1 polymer ?
#
loop_
_entity_poly.entity_id
_entity_poly.type
_entity_poly.pdbx_seq_one_letter_code
_entity_poly.pdbx_strand_id
1 'polypeptide(L)'
;MTGGEEKTLTPKEIIHHKFGVKASYRIEEVHVSSQSTCLYRCHLQLPEFSVVSNVFKKKQDSEQSATELALEKLGIQPQDDDDHHVTVEEVWDDIAERIKYIFSDEFLSADHPLVSHLRATLQNDGERRGFLPVSAIATFDSKINSLCKVINPSMDSDPIMVMSCVMKAAAKLSDYIVVSPHAASLRRKNPYPPEITQGLATHVESIKVDAVHIKCTKRDEEVVEPVVLDISSDRYYLDVIAEKLGLKDSSRVMISRAISKTFSGYECRVYSIVPKLTSSSDLKKSRNAKASFVCGQEIHGDAMFASVGYTWRSHDLEHDDDMLRYVTQRNLQNLQKSIDCCTTAFIIHQRV
;
A
#
# COMPACT_ATOMS: atom_id res chain seq x y z
N MET A 1 3.61 -15.86 -3.01
CA MET A 1 5.04 -15.63 -2.74
C MET A 1 5.48 -14.40 -3.49
N THR A 2 5.57 -13.28 -2.79
CA THR A 2 6.46 -12.14 -3.07
C THR A 2 6.44 -11.33 -1.78
N GLY A 3 7.51 -11.44 -1.01
CA GLY A 3 7.65 -10.81 0.30
C GLY A 3 7.47 -9.30 0.23
N GLY A 4 7.12 -8.70 1.36
CA GLY A 4 7.61 -7.36 1.62
C GLY A 4 9.11 -7.52 1.76
N GLU A 5 9.82 -7.27 0.68
CA GLU A 5 11.27 -7.09 0.72
C GLU A 5 11.51 -6.01 1.78
N GLU A 6 11.91 -6.42 2.98
CA GLU A 6 13.09 -5.80 3.55
C GLU A 6 14.04 -5.79 2.38
N LYS A 7 14.28 -4.61 1.78
CA LYS A 7 15.14 -4.54 0.61
C LYS A 7 16.47 -5.07 1.12
N THR A 8 16.70 -6.37 0.91
CA THR A 8 17.98 -7.02 1.05
C THR A 8 18.82 -6.13 0.18
N LEU A 9 19.62 -5.27 0.84
CA LEU A 9 20.36 -4.25 0.12
C LEU A 9 21.10 -5.06 -0.93
N THR A 10 20.84 -4.76 -2.20
CA THR A 10 21.53 -5.45 -3.26
C THR A 10 23.02 -5.34 -2.96
N PRO A 11 23.85 -6.32 -3.34
CA PRO A 11 25.28 -6.28 -3.07
C PRO A 11 25.92 -4.89 -3.34
N LYS A 12 25.41 -4.21 -4.37
CA LYS A 12 25.81 -2.86 -4.77
C LYS A 12 25.32 -1.77 -3.82
N GLU A 13 24.09 -1.86 -3.33
CA GLU A 13 23.56 -0.99 -2.27
C GLU A 13 24.30 -1.18 -0.94
N ILE A 14 24.75 -2.40 -0.59
CA ILE A 14 25.59 -2.64 0.61
C ILE A 14 26.92 -1.90 0.50
N ILE A 15 27.61 -2.05 -0.65
CA ILE A 15 28.87 -1.33 -0.91
C ILE A 15 28.65 0.19 -0.90
N HIS A 16 27.58 0.68 -1.53
CA HIS A 16 27.26 2.10 -1.55
C HIS A 16 26.90 2.64 -0.16
N HIS A 17 26.18 1.88 0.67
CA HIS A 17 25.86 2.30 2.04
C HIS A 17 27.12 2.38 2.90
N LYS A 18 28.04 1.42 2.78
CA LYS A 18 29.26 1.35 3.61
C LYS A 18 30.35 2.32 3.17
N PHE A 19 30.53 2.52 1.87
CA PHE A 19 31.64 3.29 1.32
C PHE A 19 31.21 4.55 0.55
N GLY A 20 29.94 4.67 0.19
CA GLY A 20 29.38 5.82 -0.54
C GLY A 20 30.16 6.13 -1.81
N VAL A 21 30.46 7.41 -2.00
CA VAL A 21 31.26 7.93 -3.12
C VAL A 21 32.71 7.44 -3.16
N LYS A 22 33.17 6.75 -2.12
CA LYS A 22 34.54 6.20 -2.06
C LYS A 22 34.66 4.83 -2.73
N ALA A 23 33.54 4.20 -3.11
CA ALA A 23 33.54 3.03 -3.97
C ALA A 23 33.48 3.46 -5.43
N SER A 24 34.44 3.01 -6.25
CA SER A 24 34.52 3.35 -7.67
C SER A 24 34.51 2.10 -8.54
N TYR A 25 33.54 2.06 -9.46
CA TYR A 25 33.40 1.00 -10.46
C TYR A 25 33.98 1.45 -11.79
N ARG A 26 34.87 0.66 -12.36
CA ARG A 26 35.44 0.91 -13.69
C ARG A 26 35.30 -0.33 -14.57
N ILE A 27 34.57 -0.19 -15.67
CA ILE A 27 34.45 -1.25 -16.68
C ILE A 27 35.63 -1.17 -17.66
N GLU A 28 36.28 -2.31 -17.86
CA GLU A 28 37.29 -2.58 -18.88
C GLU A 28 36.67 -3.45 -19.98
N GLU A 29 36.88 -3.08 -21.24
CA GLU A 29 36.44 -3.86 -22.40
C GLU A 29 37.57 -4.80 -22.85
N VAL A 30 37.33 -6.11 -22.74
CA VAL A 30 38.29 -7.16 -23.08
C VAL A 30 37.95 -7.70 -24.45
N HIS A 31 38.87 -7.52 -25.40
CA HIS A 31 38.73 -8.01 -26.77
C HIS A 31 39.42 -9.36 -26.91
N VAL A 32 38.68 -10.37 -27.38
CA VAL A 32 39.24 -11.69 -27.73
C VAL A 32 39.40 -11.75 -29.24
N SER A 33 40.63 -11.91 -29.71
CA SER A 33 40.99 -11.89 -31.13
C SER A 33 40.33 -13.04 -31.89
N SER A 34 39.19 -12.75 -32.54
CA SER A 34 38.52 -13.45 -33.66
C SER A 34 36.99 -13.32 -33.67
N GLN A 35 36.37 -12.64 -32.69
CA GLN A 35 34.92 -12.40 -32.65
C GLN A 35 34.61 -10.92 -32.40
N SER A 36 33.60 -10.37 -33.09
CA SER A 36 33.08 -9.00 -32.92
C SER A 36 32.35 -8.77 -31.59
N THR A 37 32.61 -9.62 -30.59
CA THR A 37 31.88 -9.64 -29.32
C THR A 37 32.76 -9.05 -28.22
N CYS A 38 32.46 -7.82 -27.81
CA CYS A 38 33.12 -7.19 -26.67
C CYS A 38 32.75 -7.92 -25.38
N LEU A 39 33.75 -8.34 -24.61
CA LEU A 39 33.56 -8.82 -23.25
C LEU A 39 33.92 -7.72 -22.25
N TYR A 40 33.44 -7.85 -21.04
CA TYR A 40 33.54 -6.84 -20.00
C TYR A 40 34.12 -7.43 -18.73
N ARG A 41 34.99 -6.66 -18.10
CA ARG A 41 35.55 -6.91 -16.78
C ARG A 41 35.34 -5.66 -15.95
N CYS A 42 34.99 -5.81 -14.68
CA CYS A 42 34.80 -4.67 -13.78
C CYS A 42 35.92 -4.65 -12.74
N HIS A 43 36.47 -3.46 -12.51
CA HIS A 43 37.37 -3.14 -11.41
C HIS A 43 36.58 -2.35 -10.38
N LEU A 44 36.46 -2.88 -9.17
CA LEU A 44 35.86 -2.18 -8.05
C LEU A 44 36.97 -1.77 -7.08
N GLN A 45 37.13 -0.47 -6.92
CA GLN A 45 38.09 0.13 -5.99
C GLN A 45 37.38 0.64 -4.74
N LEU A 46 37.79 0.12 -3.58
CA LEU A 46 37.36 0.56 -2.26
C LEU A 46 38.53 1.24 -1.53
N PRO A 47 38.29 1.95 -0.41
CA PRO A 47 39.36 2.59 0.37
C PRO A 47 40.44 1.62 0.87
N GLU A 48 40.06 0.37 1.14
CA GLU A 48 40.93 -0.61 1.80
C GLU A 48 41.61 -1.57 0.81
N PHE A 49 40.96 -1.85 -0.32
CA PHE A 49 41.48 -2.75 -1.35
C PHE A 49 40.75 -2.56 -2.68
N SER A 50 41.22 -3.25 -3.72
CA SER A 50 40.49 -3.41 -4.99
C SER A 50 40.22 -4.87 -5.29
N VAL A 51 39.15 -5.10 -6.07
CA VAL A 51 38.81 -6.40 -6.65
C VAL A 51 38.52 -6.25 -8.14
N VAL A 52 38.74 -7.34 -8.86
CA VAL A 52 38.56 -7.40 -10.31
C VAL A 52 37.70 -8.61 -10.61
N SER A 53 36.61 -8.40 -11.34
CA SER A 53 35.72 -9.48 -11.75
C SER A 53 36.38 -10.41 -12.76
N ASN A 54 35.76 -11.58 -12.98
CA ASN A 54 35.99 -12.35 -14.19
C ASN A 54 35.49 -11.61 -15.44
N VAL A 55 35.65 -12.23 -16.61
CA VAL A 55 35.23 -11.66 -17.90
C VAL A 55 33.81 -12.13 -18.23
N PHE A 56 32.92 -11.19 -18.55
CA PHE A 56 31.50 -11.44 -18.82
C PHE A 56 31.06 -10.86 -20.15
N LYS A 57 29.95 -11.37 -20.70
CA LYS A 57 29.35 -10.84 -21.94
C LYS A 57 28.55 -9.56 -21.72
N LYS A 58 28.08 -9.30 -20.50
CA LYS A 58 27.31 -8.09 -20.15
C LYS A 58 28.08 -7.25 -19.13
N LYS A 59 27.98 -5.93 -19.28
CA LYS A 59 28.54 -4.93 -18.35
C LYS A 59 27.97 -5.07 -16.93
N GLN A 60 26.68 -5.33 -16.82
CA GLN A 60 26.01 -5.47 -15.52
C GLN A 60 26.48 -6.71 -14.76
N ASP A 61 26.69 -7.83 -15.45
CA ASP A 61 27.14 -9.08 -14.83
C ASP A 61 28.58 -8.95 -14.29
N SER A 62 29.46 -8.21 -14.99
CA SER A 62 30.82 -7.95 -14.49
C SER A 62 30.83 -7.04 -13.26
N GLU A 63 29.97 -6.00 -13.23
CA GLU A 63 29.81 -5.15 -12.05
C GLU A 63 29.27 -5.93 -10.84
N GLN A 64 28.28 -6.79 -11.06
CA GLN A 64 27.71 -7.64 -10.01
C GLN A 64 28.77 -8.58 -9.44
N SER A 65 29.52 -9.26 -10.31
CA SER A 65 30.60 -10.16 -9.88
C SER A 65 31.73 -9.44 -9.13
N ALA A 66 32.13 -8.24 -9.55
CA ALA A 66 33.11 -7.45 -8.78
C ALA A 66 32.59 -7.08 -7.39
N THR A 67 31.28 -6.82 -7.27
CA THR A 67 30.64 -6.47 -6.01
C THR A 67 30.59 -7.65 -5.05
N GLU A 68 30.23 -8.84 -5.55
CA GLU A 68 30.20 -10.08 -4.75
C GLU A 68 31.61 -10.44 -4.23
N LEU A 69 32.64 -10.35 -5.06
CA LEU A 69 34.03 -10.57 -4.65
C LEU A 69 34.50 -9.57 -3.59
N ALA A 70 34.04 -8.32 -3.65
CA ALA A 70 34.35 -7.34 -2.62
C ALA A 70 33.67 -7.67 -1.29
N LEU A 71 32.41 -8.09 -1.31
CA LEU A 71 31.67 -8.47 -0.11
C LEU A 71 32.25 -9.71 0.55
N GLU A 72 32.59 -10.74 -0.25
CA GLU A 72 33.29 -11.94 0.23
C GLU A 72 34.61 -11.56 0.94
N LYS A 73 35.40 -10.68 0.32
CA LYS A 73 36.67 -10.21 0.89
C LYS A 73 36.51 -9.32 2.13
N LEU A 74 35.37 -8.66 2.28
CA LEU A 74 34.99 -7.92 3.49
C LEU A 74 34.45 -8.81 4.60
N GLY A 75 34.28 -10.12 4.35
CA GLY A 75 33.61 -11.04 5.27
C GLY A 75 32.13 -10.74 5.44
N ILE A 76 31.52 -10.01 4.50
CA ILE A 76 30.10 -9.72 4.49
C ILE A 76 29.45 -10.73 3.56
N GLN A 77 28.87 -11.79 4.11
CA GLN A 77 27.98 -12.63 3.32
C GLN A 77 26.69 -11.83 3.07
N PRO A 78 26.17 -11.78 1.82
CA PRO A 78 24.78 -11.39 1.62
C PRO A 78 23.96 -12.28 2.53
N GLN A 79 23.16 -11.65 3.39
CA GLN A 79 22.39 -12.28 4.44
C GLN A 79 21.66 -13.50 3.86
N ASP A 80 22.15 -14.71 4.15
CA ASP A 80 21.36 -15.91 3.95
C ASP A 80 20.17 -15.77 4.91
N ASP A 81 18.95 -15.91 4.38
CA ASP A 81 17.66 -15.67 5.04
C ASP A 81 17.41 -16.50 6.33
N ASP A 82 18.39 -17.25 6.85
CA ASP A 82 18.20 -18.27 7.91
C ASP A 82 18.83 -17.94 9.29
N ASP A 83 19.64 -16.88 9.46
CA ASP A 83 20.38 -16.68 10.73
C ASP A 83 19.86 -15.58 11.68
N HIS A 84 18.73 -14.95 11.35
CA HIS A 84 17.92 -14.17 12.31
C HIS A 84 16.44 -14.59 12.15
N HIS A 85 16.09 -15.78 12.64
CA HIS A 85 14.68 -16.15 12.79
C HIS A 85 14.02 -15.22 13.83
N VAL A 86 13.48 -14.09 13.36
CA VAL A 86 12.53 -13.29 14.13
C VAL A 86 11.36 -14.22 14.47
N THR A 87 11.16 -14.48 15.75
CA THR A 87 10.08 -15.34 16.22
C THR A 87 8.73 -14.68 15.91
N VAL A 88 7.69 -15.47 15.68
CA VAL A 88 6.34 -14.94 15.43
C VAL A 88 5.89 -14.05 16.59
N GLU A 89 6.29 -14.40 17.81
CA GLU A 89 6.06 -13.61 19.03
C GLU A 89 6.70 -12.22 18.96
N GLU A 90 7.98 -12.12 18.60
CA GLU A 90 8.69 -10.85 18.41
C GLU A 90 7.99 -9.99 17.34
N VAL A 91 7.51 -10.58 16.25
CA VAL A 91 6.75 -9.86 15.22
C VAL A 91 5.45 -9.28 15.77
N TRP A 92 4.74 -10.02 16.63
CA TRP A 92 3.51 -9.50 17.26
C TRP A 92 3.78 -8.31 18.18
N ASP A 93 4.92 -8.33 18.88
CA ASP A 93 5.33 -7.25 19.75
C ASP A 93 5.79 -6.04 18.93
N ASP A 94 6.51 -6.24 17.84
CA ASP A 94 6.85 -5.18 16.87
C ASP A 94 5.60 -4.50 16.26
N ILE A 95 4.55 -5.28 15.95
CA ILE A 95 3.28 -4.71 15.48
C ILE A 95 2.64 -3.86 16.59
N ALA A 96 2.65 -4.34 17.84
CA ALA A 96 2.11 -3.59 18.96
C ALA A 96 2.90 -2.30 19.20
N GLU A 97 4.23 -2.34 19.19
CA GLU A 97 5.08 -1.16 19.30
C GLU A 97 4.83 -0.17 18.15
N ARG A 98 4.68 -0.66 16.92
CA ARG A 98 4.35 0.19 15.78
C ARG A 98 2.99 0.86 15.94
N ILE A 99 1.98 0.14 16.41
CA ILE A 99 0.66 0.72 16.72
C ILE A 99 0.80 1.79 17.82
N LYS A 100 1.53 1.50 18.90
CA LYS A 100 1.78 2.46 19.98
C LYS A 100 2.45 3.74 19.46
N TYR A 101 3.43 3.60 18.57
CA TYR A 101 4.10 4.72 17.91
C TYR A 101 3.15 5.53 17.02
N ILE A 102 2.29 4.89 16.20
CA ILE A 102 1.29 5.61 15.37
C ILE A 102 0.38 6.53 16.22
N PHE A 103 0.11 6.15 17.47
CA PHE A 103 -0.69 6.95 18.41
C PHE A 103 0.17 7.74 19.41
N SER A 104 1.47 7.94 19.16
CA SER A 104 2.34 8.76 19.99
C SER A 104 2.29 10.24 19.60
N ASP A 105 2.75 11.10 20.50
CA ASP A 105 2.81 12.54 20.26
C ASP A 105 3.80 12.87 19.12
N GLU A 106 4.92 12.13 19.06
CA GLU A 106 5.98 12.30 18.07
C GLU A 106 5.52 11.94 16.64
N PHE A 107 4.64 10.94 16.51
CA PHE A 107 4.15 10.52 15.19
C PHE A 107 3.35 11.61 14.49
N LEU A 108 2.68 12.51 15.22
CA LEU A 108 1.94 13.62 14.64
C LEU A 108 2.81 14.62 13.89
N SER A 109 4.13 14.56 14.04
CA SER A 109 5.11 15.36 13.30
C SER A 109 5.78 14.58 12.16
N ALA A 110 5.42 13.32 11.92
CA ALA A 110 6.03 12.50 10.87
C ALA A 110 5.50 12.85 9.47
N ASP A 111 6.34 12.64 8.45
CA ASP A 111 5.97 12.70 7.03
C ASP A 111 5.33 11.37 6.62
N HIS A 112 4.09 11.13 7.07
CA HIS A 112 3.37 9.88 6.86
C HIS A 112 1.87 10.12 6.62
N PRO A 113 1.22 9.44 5.64
CA PRO A 113 -0.20 9.67 5.32
C PRO A 113 -1.12 9.52 6.54
N LEU A 114 -0.85 8.53 7.40
CA LEU A 114 -1.62 8.29 8.63
C LEU A 114 -1.67 9.48 9.59
N VAL A 115 -0.71 10.41 9.53
CA VAL A 115 -0.75 11.63 10.33
C VAL A 115 -1.97 12.46 9.95
N SER A 116 -2.20 12.66 8.66
CA SER A 116 -3.35 13.40 8.14
C SER A 116 -4.66 12.68 8.43
N HIS A 117 -4.68 11.34 8.34
CA HIS A 117 -5.82 10.54 8.80
C HIS A 117 -6.13 10.73 10.29
N LEU A 118 -5.11 10.66 11.14
CA LEU A 118 -5.26 10.82 12.57
C LEU A 118 -5.76 12.23 12.92
N ARG A 119 -5.17 13.27 12.31
CA ARG A 119 -5.59 14.67 12.45
C ARG A 119 -7.06 14.86 12.07
N ALA A 120 -7.48 14.33 10.93
CA ALA A 120 -8.89 14.40 10.50
C ALA A 120 -9.83 13.73 11.52
N THR A 121 -9.46 12.57 12.05
CA THR A 121 -10.30 11.91 13.08
C THR A 121 -10.33 12.67 14.41
N LEU A 122 -9.29 13.43 14.75
CA LEU A 122 -9.29 14.30 15.95
C LEU A 122 -10.22 15.50 15.81
N GLN A 123 -10.56 15.89 14.58
CA GLN A 123 -11.52 16.95 14.28
C GLN A 123 -12.98 16.47 14.31
N ASN A 124 -13.23 15.16 14.15
CA ASN A 124 -14.57 14.58 14.25
C ASN A 124 -15.27 14.90 15.59
N ASP A 125 -16.59 15.01 15.56
CA ASP A 125 -17.39 15.30 16.73
C ASP A 125 -17.87 14.08 17.53
N GLY A 126 -18.14 14.32 18.81
CA GLY A 126 -18.75 13.37 19.73
C GLY A 126 -17.91 12.10 19.94
N GLU A 127 -18.58 10.95 19.98
CA GLU A 127 -17.99 9.66 20.30
C GLU A 127 -16.97 9.15 19.25
N ARG A 128 -16.95 9.75 18.05
CA ARG A 128 -16.07 9.35 16.94
C ARG A 128 -14.71 10.03 16.98
N ARG A 129 -14.55 11.05 17.84
CA ARG A 129 -13.32 11.83 17.94
C ARG A 129 -12.12 10.95 18.28
N GLY A 130 -11.10 11.01 17.43
CA GLY A 130 -9.83 10.30 17.55
C GLY A 130 -9.87 8.82 17.21
N PHE A 131 -11.03 8.28 16.78
CA PHE A 131 -11.10 6.90 16.33
C PHE A 131 -10.64 6.78 14.87
N LEU A 132 -9.45 6.23 14.69
CA LEU A 132 -8.86 5.93 13.39
C LEU A 132 -9.32 4.55 12.90
N PRO A 133 -9.90 4.43 11.68
CA PRO A 133 -10.25 3.14 11.12
C PRO A 133 -9.02 2.25 10.92
N VAL A 134 -9.14 0.98 11.28
CA VAL A 134 -8.09 -0.04 11.15
C VAL A 134 -7.75 -0.27 9.68
N SER A 135 -8.71 -0.11 8.78
CA SER A 135 -8.47 -0.18 7.34
C SER A 135 -7.48 0.87 6.84
N ALA A 136 -7.47 2.08 7.43
CA ALA A 136 -6.47 3.10 7.11
C ALA A 136 -5.07 2.63 7.56
N ILE A 137 -4.96 2.13 8.80
CA ILE A 137 -3.69 1.61 9.36
C ILE A 137 -3.15 0.47 8.48
N ALA A 138 -4.00 -0.52 8.18
CA ALA A 138 -3.65 -1.67 7.36
C ALA A 138 -3.29 -1.28 5.91
N THR A 139 -3.80 -0.17 5.40
CA THR A 139 -3.55 0.24 3.99
C THR A 139 -2.30 1.09 3.85
N PHE A 140 -2.05 2.00 4.79
CA PHE A 140 -1.07 3.06 4.62
C PHE A 140 0.22 2.86 5.43
N ASP A 141 0.25 1.96 6.42
CA ASP A 141 1.48 1.63 7.14
C ASP A 141 2.18 0.41 6.53
N SER A 142 3.21 0.65 5.73
CA SER A 142 3.97 -0.43 5.07
C SER A 142 4.71 -1.32 6.06
N LYS A 143 5.13 -0.79 7.22
CA LYS A 143 5.82 -1.56 8.26
C LYS A 143 4.87 -2.56 8.93
N ILE A 144 3.63 -2.18 9.21
CA ILE A 144 2.61 -3.12 9.69
C ILE A 144 2.36 -4.22 8.64
N ASN A 145 2.26 -3.85 7.36
CA ASN A 145 2.07 -4.82 6.29
C ASN A 145 3.23 -5.82 6.21
N SER A 146 4.48 -5.34 6.23
CA SER A 146 5.66 -6.21 6.17
C SER A 146 5.71 -7.18 7.36
N LEU A 147 5.46 -6.69 8.58
CA LEU A 147 5.40 -7.54 9.78
C LEU A 147 4.27 -8.58 9.69
N CYS A 148 3.08 -8.20 9.22
CA CYS A 148 1.99 -9.16 9.02
C CYS A 148 2.35 -10.27 8.03
N LYS A 149 3.13 -9.98 6.98
CA LYS A 149 3.58 -10.99 6.00
C LYS A 149 4.52 -12.03 6.62
N VAL A 150 5.32 -11.64 7.62
CA VAL A 150 6.19 -12.59 8.35
C VAL A 150 5.33 -13.59 9.14
N ILE A 151 4.24 -13.12 9.75
CA ILE A 151 3.28 -14.00 10.46
C ILE A 151 2.57 -14.94 9.48
N ASN A 152 2.13 -14.42 8.34
CA ASN A 152 1.49 -15.22 7.31
C ASN A 152 1.71 -14.61 5.91
N PRO A 153 2.44 -15.30 5.00
CA PRO A 153 2.66 -14.82 3.64
C PRO A 153 1.40 -14.66 2.79
N SER A 154 0.26 -15.25 3.18
CA SER A 154 -1.03 -15.10 2.46
C SER A 154 -1.73 -13.76 2.73
N MET A 155 -1.17 -12.89 3.58
CA MET A 155 -1.75 -11.59 3.96
C MET A 155 -1.90 -10.62 2.78
N ASP A 156 -1.10 -10.75 1.72
CA ASP A 156 -1.19 -9.91 0.52
C ASP A 156 -2.50 -10.09 -0.28
N SER A 157 -3.14 -11.25 -0.14
CA SER A 157 -4.40 -11.56 -0.83
C SER A 157 -5.65 -11.12 -0.07
N ASP A 158 -5.56 -10.90 1.25
CA ASP A 158 -6.72 -10.58 2.08
C ASP A 158 -6.43 -9.46 3.09
N PRO A 159 -6.82 -8.20 2.79
CA PRO A 159 -6.62 -7.08 3.70
C PRO A 159 -7.37 -7.22 5.03
N ILE A 160 -8.41 -8.08 5.10
CA ILE A 160 -9.14 -8.37 6.35
C ILE A 160 -8.21 -9.05 7.36
N MET A 161 -7.31 -9.90 6.89
CA MET A 161 -6.37 -10.60 7.78
C MET A 161 -5.38 -9.62 8.42
N VAL A 162 -4.89 -8.63 7.66
CA VAL A 162 -4.02 -7.56 8.20
C VAL A 162 -4.78 -6.76 9.25
N MET A 163 -6.03 -6.38 8.99
CA MET A 163 -6.87 -5.70 9.98
C MET A 163 -7.07 -6.53 11.27
N SER A 164 -7.25 -7.85 11.13
CA SER A 164 -7.36 -8.77 12.27
C SER A 164 -6.08 -8.80 13.10
N CYS A 165 -4.91 -8.81 12.46
CA CYS A 165 -3.62 -8.69 13.15
C CYS A 165 -3.51 -7.38 13.92
N VAL A 166 -3.82 -6.25 13.27
CA VAL A 166 -3.79 -4.92 13.92
C VAL A 166 -4.70 -4.90 15.15
N MET A 167 -5.93 -5.42 15.04
CA MET A 167 -6.86 -5.48 16.17
C MET A 167 -6.36 -6.36 17.33
N LYS A 168 -5.79 -7.53 17.02
CA LYS A 168 -5.23 -8.44 18.04
C LYS A 168 -4.03 -7.83 18.75
N ALA A 169 -3.12 -7.20 18.01
CA ALA A 169 -1.96 -6.52 18.59
C ALA A 169 -2.40 -5.31 19.44
N ALA A 170 -3.34 -4.49 18.93
CA ALA A 170 -3.88 -3.36 19.67
C ALA A 170 -4.59 -3.76 20.97
N ALA A 171 -5.25 -4.92 21.00
CA ALA A 171 -5.90 -5.44 22.21
C ALA A 171 -4.89 -5.72 23.35
N LYS A 172 -3.63 -6.01 23.04
CA LYS A 172 -2.56 -6.15 24.04
C LYS A 172 -2.17 -4.80 24.69
N LEU A 173 -2.47 -3.67 24.04
CA LEU A 173 -2.11 -2.31 24.45
C LEU A 173 -3.26 -1.62 25.21
N SER A 174 -4.04 -2.34 26.01
CA SER A 174 -5.24 -1.80 26.68
C SER A 174 -4.98 -0.63 27.66
N ASP A 175 -3.73 -0.44 28.05
CA ASP A 175 -3.24 0.68 28.83
C ASP A 175 -3.08 1.97 28.00
N TYR A 176 -2.87 1.86 26.69
CA TYR A 176 -2.57 2.97 25.79
C TYR A 176 -3.59 3.18 24.65
N ILE A 177 -4.22 2.10 24.18
CA ILE A 177 -5.17 2.08 23.05
C ILE A 177 -6.55 1.62 23.52
N VAL A 178 -7.57 2.31 23.03
CA VAL A 178 -8.97 1.91 23.11
C VAL A 178 -9.38 1.29 21.78
N VAL A 179 -9.70 0.00 21.83
CA VAL A 179 -10.28 -0.73 20.70
C VAL A 179 -11.80 -0.58 20.76
N SER A 180 -12.43 -0.19 19.64
CA SER A 180 -13.89 -0.11 19.61
C SER A 180 -14.51 -1.52 19.59
N PRO A 181 -15.42 -1.87 20.53
CA PRO A 181 -15.95 -3.24 20.66
C PRO A 181 -16.84 -3.68 19.50
N HIS A 182 -17.35 -2.75 18.68
CA HIS A 182 -18.29 -3.03 17.59
C HIS A 182 -17.83 -2.54 16.22
N ALA A 183 -16.59 -2.04 16.14
CA ALA A 183 -16.08 -1.30 14.99
C ALA A 183 -14.59 -1.58 14.82
N ALA A 184 -14.11 -1.69 13.58
CA ALA A 184 -12.68 -1.84 13.31
C ALA A 184 -12.00 -0.46 13.36
N SER A 185 -11.92 0.13 14.56
CA SER A 185 -11.27 1.41 14.81
C SER A 185 -10.53 1.44 16.15
N LEU A 186 -9.44 2.21 16.18
CA LEU A 186 -8.54 2.37 17.31
C LEU A 186 -8.45 3.84 17.71
N ARG A 187 -8.33 4.11 19.01
CA ARG A 187 -8.14 5.47 19.54
C ARG A 187 -7.10 5.46 20.65
N ARG A 188 -6.31 6.52 20.79
CA ARG A 188 -5.46 6.73 21.97
C ARG A 188 -6.32 6.84 23.24
N LYS A 189 -5.96 6.13 24.30
CA LYS A 189 -6.72 6.12 25.56
C LYS A 189 -6.70 7.48 26.25
N ASN A 190 -5.51 8.07 26.34
CA ASN A 190 -5.33 9.42 26.86
C ASN A 190 -5.40 10.43 25.70
N PRO A 191 -6.07 11.57 25.88
CA PRO A 191 -6.07 12.63 24.88
C PRO A 191 -4.67 13.14 24.56
N TYR A 192 -4.48 13.66 23.34
CA TYR A 192 -3.29 14.42 23.01
C TYR A 192 -3.21 15.70 23.86
N PRO A 193 -2.01 16.17 24.22
CA PRO A 193 -1.82 17.48 24.85
C PRO A 193 -2.53 18.60 24.07
N PRO A 194 -3.17 19.56 24.76
CA PRO A 194 -3.90 20.66 24.12
C PRO A 194 -3.06 21.43 23.09
N GLU A 195 -1.77 21.62 23.38
CA GLU A 195 -0.80 22.33 22.53
C GLU A 195 -0.68 21.66 21.16
N ILE A 196 -0.71 20.33 21.13
CA ILE A 196 -0.71 19.55 19.89
C ILE A 196 -2.05 19.74 19.18
N THR A 197 -3.18 19.53 19.88
CA THR A 197 -4.50 19.59 19.23
C THR A 197 -4.85 20.96 18.65
N GLN A 198 -4.43 22.06 19.30
CA GLN A 198 -4.68 23.42 18.82
C GLN A 198 -3.83 23.76 17.58
N GLY A 199 -2.60 23.25 17.50
CA GLY A 199 -1.74 23.43 16.32
C GLY A 199 -2.19 22.64 15.08
N LEU A 200 -3.16 21.73 15.22
CA LEU A 200 -3.67 20.87 14.15
C LEU A 200 -4.94 21.41 13.47
N ALA A 201 -5.45 22.57 13.88
CA ALA A 201 -6.61 23.18 13.27
C ALA A 201 -6.25 23.80 11.90
N THR A 202 -6.32 23.01 10.84
CA THR A 202 -6.26 23.49 9.46
C THR A 202 -7.67 23.71 8.92
N HIS A 203 -7.94 24.92 8.43
CA HIS A 203 -9.13 25.20 7.63
C HIS A 203 -8.94 24.59 6.25
N VAL A 204 -9.64 23.49 5.96
CA VAL A 204 -9.75 22.93 4.61
C VAL A 204 -11.06 23.44 3.98
N GLU A 205 -10.99 23.95 2.76
CA GLU A 205 -12.20 24.31 2.01
C GLU A 205 -13.02 23.05 1.69
N SER A 206 -14.35 23.18 1.63
CA SER A 206 -15.19 22.07 1.22
C SER A 206 -14.88 21.67 -0.22
N ILE A 207 -14.48 20.43 -0.45
CA ILE A 207 -14.19 19.89 -1.78
C ILE A 207 -15.32 18.96 -2.24
N LYS A 208 -15.55 18.93 -3.55
CA LYS A 208 -16.47 17.99 -4.19
C LYS A 208 -15.68 17.07 -5.07
N VAL A 209 -15.68 15.79 -4.76
CA VAL A 209 -14.91 14.79 -5.48
C VAL A 209 -15.85 13.86 -6.24
N ASP A 210 -15.62 13.72 -7.54
CA ASP A 210 -16.34 12.75 -8.36
C ASP A 210 -15.90 11.32 -8.01
N ALA A 211 -16.89 10.46 -7.82
CA ALA A 211 -16.71 9.05 -7.52
C ALA A 211 -17.75 8.21 -8.28
N VAL A 212 -17.56 6.90 -8.22
CA VAL A 212 -18.40 5.94 -8.90
C VAL A 212 -18.93 4.91 -7.91
N HIS A 213 -20.24 4.84 -7.76
CA HIS A 213 -20.92 3.82 -6.98
C HIS A 213 -21.15 2.58 -7.83
N ILE A 214 -20.50 1.48 -7.45
CA ILE A 214 -20.67 0.16 -8.05
C ILE A 214 -21.64 -0.63 -7.17
N LYS A 215 -22.92 -0.63 -7.52
CA LYS A 215 -23.97 -1.33 -6.78
C LYS A 215 -23.96 -2.82 -7.08
N CYS A 216 -24.02 -3.64 -6.03
CA CYS A 216 -24.11 -5.08 -6.14
C CYS A 216 -25.59 -5.50 -6.17
N THR A 217 -26.08 -5.89 -7.34
CA THR A 217 -27.46 -6.37 -7.51
C THR A 217 -27.49 -7.90 -7.55
N LYS A 218 -28.62 -8.51 -7.16
CA LYS A 218 -28.77 -9.97 -7.08
C LYS A 218 -28.82 -10.69 -8.44
N ARG A 219 -28.79 -9.96 -9.57
CA ARG A 219 -29.00 -10.51 -10.92
C ARG A 219 -27.78 -10.31 -11.84
N ASP A 220 -26.59 -10.10 -11.28
CA ASP A 220 -25.35 -9.82 -12.02
C ASP A 220 -25.42 -8.59 -12.95
N GLU A 221 -26.47 -7.77 -12.83
CA GLU A 221 -26.62 -6.47 -13.46
C GLU A 221 -26.10 -5.40 -12.51
N GLU A 222 -24.79 -5.38 -12.26
CA GLU A 222 -24.23 -4.36 -11.38
C GLU A 222 -24.38 -2.98 -12.04
N VAL A 223 -25.02 -2.05 -11.33
CA VAL A 223 -25.25 -0.70 -11.85
C VAL A 223 -24.10 0.19 -11.38
N VAL A 224 -23.54 0.93 -12.33
CA VAL A 224 -22.46 1.87 -12.09
C VAL A 224 -23.06 3.27 -12.19
N GLU A 225 -23.10 3.98 -11.06
CA GLU A 225 -23.70 5.31 -10.97
C GLU A 225 -22.64 6.34 -10.56
N PRO A 226 -22.56 7.50 -11.24
CA PRO A 226 -21.75 8.59 -10.73
C PRO A 226 -22.32 9.12 -9.42
N VAL A 227 -21.43 9.47 -8.50
CA VAL A 227 -21.77 10.08 -7.21
C VAL A 227 -20.74 11.15 -6.88
N VAL A 228 -21.19 12.24 -6.30
CA VAL A 228 -20.32 13.29 -5.77
C VAL A 228 -20.14 13.08 -4.27
N LEU A 229 -18.88 13.05 -3.83
CA LEU A 229 -18.48 13.06 -2.43
C LEU A 229 -18.30 14.52 -2.00
N ASP A 230 -19.15 14.99 -1.11
CA ASP A 230 -19.06 16.34 -0.54
C ASP A 230 -18.29 16.26 0.77
N ILE A 231 -17.03 16.71 0.75
CA ILE A 231 -16.08 16.55 1.85
C ILE A 231 -15.76 17.94 2.41
N SER A 232 -16.29 18.22 3.59
CA SER A 232 -16.05 19.45 4.35
C SER A 232 -14.86 19.30 5.31
N SER A 233 -14.32 20.43 5.79
CA SER A 233 -13.16 20.44 6.70
C SER A 233 -13.40 19.72 8.03
N ASP A 234 -14.63 19.70 8.50
CA ASP A 234 -15.03 19.10 9.78
C ASP A 234 -15.35 17.60 9.65
N ARG A 235 -15.28 17.05 8.43
CA ARG A 235 -15.67 15.66 8.16
C ARG A 235 -14.50 14.87 7.58
N TYR A 236 -14.17 13.78 8.26
CA TYR A 236 -13.24 12.82 7.70
C TYR A 236 -13.80 12.17 6.42
N TYR A 237 -13.01 12.16 5.34
CA TYR A 237 -13.48 11.72 4.01
C TYR A 237 -14.01 10.28 3.98
N LEU A 238 -13.47 9.37 4.81
CA LEU A 238 -14.00 8.01 4.90
C LEU A 238 -15.39 7.97 5.55
N ASP A 239 -15.75 8.92 6.40
CA ASP A 239 -17.10 9.01 6.96
C ASP A 239 -18.10 9.45 5.87
N VAL A 240 -17.69 10.31 4.93
CA VAL A 240 -18.50 10.66 3.75
C VAL A 240 -18.70 9.44 2.85
N ILE A 241 -17.64 8.68 2.60
CA ILE A 241 -17.72 7.42 1.83
C ILE A 241 -18.61 6.39 2.54
N ALA A 242 -18.46 6.25 3.86
CA ALA A 242 -19.28 5.36 4.67
C ALA A 242 -20.77 5.69 4.52
N GLU A 243 -21.13 6.97 4.60
CA GLU A 243 -22.50 7.44 4.42
C GLU A 243 -23.05 7.07 3.02
N LYS A 244 -22.27 7.28 1.96
CA LYS A 244 -22.67 6.88 0.59
C LYS A 244 -22.83 5.37 0.42
N LEU A 245 -22.13 4.57 1.22
CA LEU A 245 -22.27 3.11 1.30
C LEU A 245 -23.38 2.65 2.26
N GLY A 246 -24.14 3.57 2.87
CA GLY A 246 -25.20 3.25 3.83
C GLY A 246 -24.68 2.75 5.17
N LEU A 247 -23.45 3.10 5.55
CA LEU A 247 -22.83 2.75 6.82
C LEU A 247 -22.98 3.89 7.85
N LYS A 248 -22.91 3.52 9.13
CA LYS A 248 -22.97 4.48 10.24
C LYS A 248 -21.70 5.31 10.36
N ASP A 249 -20.54 4.71 10.12
CA ASP A 249 -19.23 5.32 10.33
C ASP A 249 -18.13 4.60 9.50
N SER A 250 -16.99 5.26 9.37
CA SER A 250 -15.81 4.82 8.60
C SER A 250 -15.12 3.57 9.14
N SER A 251 -15.39 3.12 10.37
CA SER A 251 -14.76 1.90 10.93
C SER A 251 -15.18 0.62 10.18
N ARG A 252 -16.22 0.72 9.35
CA ARG A 252 -16.74 -0.36 8.51
C ARG A 252 -16.37 -0.19 7.03
N VAL A 253 -15.53 0.78 6.69
CA VAL A 253 -15.04 0.98 5.31
C VAL A 253 -13.71 0.26 5.13
N MET A 254 -13.64 -0.63 4.15
CA MET A 254 -12.44 -1.29 3.66
C MET A 254 -11.84 -0.44 2.55
N ILE A 255 -10.51 -0.36 2.49
CA ILE A 255 -9.77 0.37 1.45
C ILE A 255 -8.98 -0.66 0.65
N SER A 256 -9.17 -0.70 -0.67
CA SER A 256 -8.37 -1.57 -1.52
C SER A 256 -6.93 -1.07 -1.64
N ARG A 257 -6.06 -1.93 -2.17
CA ARG A 257 -4.78 -1.48 -2.74
C ARG A 257 -5.00 -0.39 -3.80
N ALA A 258 -3.99 0.45 -4.01
CA ALA A 258 -3.99 1.36 -5.15
C ALA A 258 -4.04 0.55 -6.45
N ILE A 259 -4.90 0.96 -7.38
CA ILE A 259 -5.15 0.20 -8.60
C ILE A 259 -4.31 0.73 -9.74
N SER A 260 -4.36 2.05 -9.92
CA SER A 260 -3.76 2.77 -11.02
C SER A 260 -3.88 4.25 -10.74
N LYS A 261 -3.10 5.04 -11.48
CA LYS A 261 -3.21 6.49 -11.45
C LYS A 261 -4.26 6.96 -12.46
N THR A 262 -4.98 8.03 -12.13
CA THR A 262 -5.79 8.80 -13.07
C THR A 262 -4.90 9.49 -14.10
N PHE A 263 -5.50 10.16 -15.09
CA PHE A 263 -4.75 10.97 -16.06
C PHE A 263 -3.95 12.10 -15.40
N SER A 264 -4.47 12.61 -14.28
CA SER A 264 -3.83 13.66 -13.47
C SER A 264 -2.77 13.09 -12.52
N GLY A 265 -2.57 11.76 -12.49
CA GLY A 265 -1.54 11.10 -11.69
C GLY A 265 -1.97 10.66 -10.29
N TYR A 266 -3.22 10.88 -9.89
CA TYR A 266 -3.74 10.53 -8.56
C TYR A 266 -4.14 9.05 -8.46
N GLU A 267 -3.90 8.42 -7.32
CA GLU A 267 -4.23 7.01 -7.13
C GLU A 267 -5.74 6.79 -7.01
N CYS A 268 -6.26 5.79 -7.72
CA CYS A 268 -7.62 5.31 -7.54
C CYS A 268 -7.67 4.13 -6.58
N ARG A 269 -8.71 4.10 -5.73
CA ARG A 269 -9.00 2.99 -4.80
C ARG A 269 -10.47 2.63 -4.84
N VAL A 270 -10.74 1.37 -4.49
CA VAL A 270 -12.09 0.87 -4.22
C VAL A 270 -12.31 0.84 -2.71
N TYR A 271 -13.36 1.52 -2.28
CA TYR A 271 -13.84 1.54 -0.91
C TYR A 271 -15.06 0.62 -0.82
N SER A 272 -15.05 -0.32 0.10
CA SER A 272 -16.12 -1.30 0.25
C SER A 272 -16.45 -1.52 1.71
N ILE A 273 -17.41 -2.39 2.00
CA ILE A 273 -17.86 -2.64 3.36
C ILE A 273 -17.02 -3.76 3.96
N VAL A 274 -16.40 -3.50 5.12
CA VAL A 274 -15.68 -4.52 5.90
C VAL A 274 -16.67 -5.61 6.30
N PRO A 275 -16.45 -6.88 5.92
CA PRO A 275 -17.22 -8.00 6.46
C PRO A 275 -17.02 -8.04 7.98
N LYS A 276 -18.07 -8.31 8.77
CA LYS A 276 -17.95 -8.32 10.24
C LYS A 276 -16.81 -9.25 10.65
N LEU A 277 -15.77 -8.69 11.27
CA LEU A 277 -14.57 -9.41 11.71
C LEU A 277 -14.85 -10.50 12.76
N THR A 278 -16.03 -10.49 13.38
CA THR A 278 -16.39 -11.32 14.56
C THR A 278 -17.66 -12.17 14.42
N SER A 279 -18.38 -12.15 13.29
CA SER A 279 -19.59 -12.97 13.14
C SER A 279 -19.76 -13.53 11.72
N SER A 280 -19.84 -14.86 11.61
CA SER A 280 -20.02 -15.59 10.36
C SER A 280 -21.44 -15.58 9.78
N SER A 281 -22.40 -14.94 10.46
CA SER A 281 -23.84 -15.21 10.24
C SER A 281 -24.67 -14.09 9.59
N ASP A 282 -24.14 -12.90 9.31
CA ASP A 282 -24.95 -11.82 8.73
C ASP A 282 -24.66 -11.65 7.24
N LEU A 283 -25.65 -12.05 6.42
CA LEU A 283 -25.78 -11.84 4.97
C LEU A 283 -24.43 -11.81 4.25
N LYS A 284 -23.97 -12.98 3.76
CA LYS A 284 -22.95 -13.04 2.69
C LYS A 284 -23.46 -12.13 1.57
N LYS A 285 -22.98 -10.89 1.53
CA LYS A 285 -23.31 -9.98 0.45
C LYS A 285 -22.80 -10.64 -0.82
N SER A 286 -23.62 -10.58 -1.86
CA SER A 286 -23.22 -11.09 -3.17
C SER A 286 -21.87 -10.47 -3.56
N ARG A 287 -21.06 -11.27 -4.24
CA ARG A 287 -19.80 -10.78 -4.79
C ARG A 287 -20.12 -9.67 -5.80
N ASN A 288 -19.38 -8.58 -5.73
CA ASN A 288 -19.43 -7.50 -6.70
C ASN A 288 -18.34 -7.75 -7.73
N ALA A 289 -18.69 -8.41 -8.83
CA ALA A 289 -17.75 -8.84 -9.85
C ALA A 289 -17.07 -7.65 -10.51
N LYS A 290 -17.80 -6.56 -10.79
CA LYS A 290 -17.21 -5.31 -11.33
C LYS A 290 -16.20 -4.68 -10.37
N ALA A 291 -16.56 -4.48 -9.11
CA ALA A 291 -15.62 -3.92 -8.13
C ALA A 291 -14.40 -4.83 -7.95
N SER A 292 -14.64 -6.15 -7.88
CA SER A 292 -13.57 -7.14 -7.73
C SER A 292 -12.62 -7.16 -8.93
N PHE A 293 -13.17 -7.05 -10.14
CA PHE A 293 -12.39 -6.96 -11.38
C PHE A 293 -11.54 -5.69 -11.41
N VAL A 294 -12.11 -4.55 -10.99
CA VAL A 294 -11.43 -3.25 -10.98
C VAL A 294 -10.24 -3.24 -10.02
N CYS A 295 -10.37 -3.76 -8.80
CA CYS A 295 -9.26 -3.76 -7.83
C CYS A 295 -8.38 -5.02 -7.87
N GLY A 296 -8.83 -6.07 -8.55
CA GLY A 296 -8.20 -7.39 -8.55
C GLY A 296 -8.17 -8.04 -7.16
N GLN A 297 -9.13 -7.71 -6.30
CA GLN A 297 -9.34 -8.28 -4.97
C GLN A 297 -10.82 -8.68 -4.84
N GLU A 298 -11.16 -9.62 -3.97
CA GLU A 298 -12.56 -10.01 -3.79
C GLU A 298 -13.33 -8.93 -3.02
N ILE A 299 -14.39 -8.40 -3.62
CA ILE A 299 -15.26 -7.37 -3.04
C ILE A 299 -16.69 -7.88 -2.95
N HIS A 300 -17.32 -7.66 -1.80
CA HIS A 300 -18.69 -8.07 -1.53
C HIS A 300 -19.59 -6.87 -1.25
N GLY A 301 -20.80 -6.89 -1.82
CA GLY A 301 -21.76 -5.80 -1.69
C GLY A 301 -21.34 -4.54 -2.46
N ASP A 302 -21.97 -3.43 -2.11
CA ASP A 302 -21.73 -2.14 -2.76
C ASP A 302 -20.31 -1.62 -2.50
N ALA A 303 -19.78 -0.89 -3.47
CA ALA A 303 -18.45 -0.31 -3.42
C ALA A 303 -18.42 1.07 -4.06
N MET A 304 -17.52 1.93 -3.58
CA MET A 304 -17.21 3.23 -4.18
C MET A 304 -15.84 3.16 -4.84
N PHE A 305 -15.72 3.62 -6.07
CA PHE A 305 -14.46 3.81 -6.76
C PHE A 305 -14.17 5.31 -6.85
N ALA A 306 -13.09 5.76 -6.21
CA ALA A 306 -12.76 7.17 -6.12
C ALA A 306 -11.23 7.37 -6.12
N SER A 307 -10.80 8.56 -6.52
CA SER A 307 -9.43 9.04 -6.34
C SER A 307 -9.46 10.13 -5.28
N VAL A 308 -9.27 9.73 -4.03
CA VAL A 308 -9.27 10.62 -2.86
C VAL A 308 -8.41 10.00 -1.77
N GLY A 309 -7.57 10.77 -1.11
CA GLY A 309 -6.76 10.30 0.01
C GLY A 309 -5.62 11.23 0.39
N TYR A 310 -4.95 10.93 1.49
CA TYR A 310 -3.75 11.68 1.92
C TYR A 310 -2.50 11.05 1.32
N THR A 311 -1.54 11.88 0.96
CA THR A 311 -0.22 11.42 0.47
C THR A 311 0.86 11.62 1.51
N TRP A 312 2.07 11.18 1.18
CA TRP A 312 3.21 11.23 2.09
C TRP A 312 3.64 12.66 2.42
N ARG A 313 3.58 13.57 1.43
CA ARG A 313 4.21 14.91 1.51
C ARG A 313 3.24 16.05 1.78
N SER A 314 1.94 15.75 1.90
CA SER A 314 0.92 16.76 2.08
C SER A 314 -0.09 16.35 3.16
N HIS A 315 -0.52 17.34 3.92
CA HIS A 315 -1.66 17.20 4.83
C HIS A 315 -2.99 17.50 4.13
N ASP A 316 -2.94 18.00 2.91
CA ASP A 316 -4.11 18.27 2.09
C ASP A 316 -4.68 16.96 1.54
N LEU A 317 -6.00 16.95 1.40
CA LEU A 317 -6.70 15.81 0.82
C LEU A 317 -6.57 15.86 -0.70
N GLU A 318 -5.70 15.02 -1.25
CA GLU A 318 -5.52 14.89 -2.69
C GLU A 318 -6.71 14.16 -3.30
N HIS A 319 -7.14 14.64 -4.48
CA HIS A 319 -8.28 14.10 -5.19
C HIS A 319 -8.21 14.40 -6.69
N ASP A 320 -8.99 13.66 -7.46
CA ASP A 320 -9.22 13.92 -8.89
C ASP A 320 -10.73 13.97 -9.17
N ASP A 321 -11.15 15.02 -9.89
CA ASP A 321 -12.55 15.29 -10.21
C ASP A 321 -13.00 14.62 -11.52
N ASP A 322 -12.10 14.00 -12.30
CA ASP A 322 -12.43 13.43 -13.62
C ASP A 322 -12.62 11.90 -13.59
N MET A 323 -13.15 11.34 -12.50
CA MET A 323 -13.34 9.89 -12.33
C MET A 323 -14.32 9.28 -13.34
N LEU A 324 -15.37 10.02 -13.72
CA LEU A 324 -16.32 9.55 -14.74
C LEU A 324 -15.65 9.39 -16.11
N ARG A 325 -14.82 10.36 -16.50
CA ARG A 325 -14.06 10.31 -17.77
C ARG A 325 -13.09 9.13 -17.75
N TYR A 326 -12.42 8.92 -16.62
CA TYR A 326 -11.51 7.79 -16.42
C TYR A 326 -12.19 6.43 -16.60
N VAL A 327 -13.32 6.21 -15.92
CA VAL A 327 -14.07 4.94 -16.04
C VAL A 327 -14.63 4.77 -17.45
N THR A 328 -15.16 5.82 -18.07
CA THR A 328 -15.71 5.76 -19.42
C THR A 328 -14.63 5.41 -20.45
N GLN A 329 -13.48 6.06 -20.42
CA GLN A 329 -12.38 5.77 -21.35
C GLN A 329 -11.75 4.39 -21.11
N ARG A 330 -11.61 3.96 -19.85
CA ARG A 330 -11.09 2.61 -19.54
C ARG A 330 -12.09 1.52 -19.93
N ASN A 331 -13.39 1.75 -19.75
CA ASN A 331 -14.43 0.85 -20.25
C ASN A 331 -14.42 0.82 -21.78
N LEU A 332 -14.24 1.95 -22.47
CA LEU A 332 -14.08 1.98 -23.93
C LEU A 332 -12.83 1.21 -24.38
N GLN A 333 -11.69 1.36 -23.70
CA GLN A 333 -10.47 0.59 -24.00
C GLN A 333 -10.63 -0.91 -23.71
N ASN A 334 -11.35 -1.28 -22.65
CA ASN A 334 -11.64 -2.68 -22.34
C ASN A 334 -12.69 -3.27 -23.29
N LEU A 335 -13.69 -2.49 -23.73
CA LEU A 335 -14.61 -2.87 -24.81
C LEU A 335 -13.84 -3.07 -26.11
N GLN A 336 -12.93 -2.15 -26.45
CA GLN A 336 -12.08 -2.25 -27.65
C GLN A 336 -11.22 -3.52 -27.61
N LYS A 337 -10.57 -3.82 -26.47
CA LYS A 337 -9.81 -5.07 -26.28
C LYS A 337 -10.69 -6.32 -26.34
N SER A 338 -11.93 -6.25 -25.83
CA SER A 338 -12.90 -7.35 -25.94
C SER A 338 -13.38 -7.57 -27.37
N ILE A 339 -13.55 -6.49 -28.15
CA ILE A 339 -13.90 -6.54 -29.57
C ILE A 339 -12.72 -7.08 -30.39
N ASP A 340 -11.48 -6.69 -30.08
CA ASP A 340 -10.28 -7.19 -30.76
C ASP A 340 -10.00 -8.67 -30.44
N CYS A 341 -10.27 -9.14 -29.22
CA CYS A 341 -10.25 -10.57 -28.88
C CYS A 341 -11.34 -11.37 -29.61
N CYS A 342 -12.56 -10.83 -29.72
CA CYS A 342 -13.63 -11.49 -30.47
C CYS A 342 -13.38 -11.49 -31.99
N THR A 343 -12.74 -10.45 -32.53
CA THR A 343 -12.40 -10.36 -33.96
C THR A 343 -11.25 -11.30 -34.32
N THR A 344 -10.30 -11.51 -33.41
CA THR A 344 -9.20 -12.47 -33.62
C THR A 344 -9.67 -13.92 -33.48
N ALA A 345 -10.65 -14.21 -32.61
CA ALA A 345 -11.25 -15.53 -32.49
C ALA A 345 -12.14 -15.90 -33.70
N PHE A 346 -12.78 -14.92 -34.36
CA PHE A 346 -13.61 -15.19 -35.54
C PHE A 346 -12.82 -15.43 -36.83
N ILE A 347 -11.58 -14.91 -36.94
CA ILE A 347 -10.73 -15.12 -38.12
C ILE A 347 -10.05 -16.51 -38.11
N ILE A 348 -9.89 -17.14 -36.94
CA ILE A 348 -9.26 -18.47 -36.82
C ILE A 348 -10.29 -19.61 -37.06
N HIS A 349 -11.59 -19.38 -36.93
CA HIS A 349 -12.64 -20.39 -37.19
C HIS A 349 -13.27 -20.35 -38.59
N GLN A 350 -12.78 -19.49 -39.50
CA GLN A 350 -13.14 -19.52 -40.94
C GLN A 350 -11.99 -19.92 -41.86
N ARG A 351 -10.87 -20.44 -41.30
CA ARG A 351 -9.74 -20.99 -42.06
C ARG A 351 -9.28 -22.36 -41.56
N VAL A 352 -10.23 -23.26 -41.30
CA VAL A 352 -9.98 -24.71 -41.24
C VAL A 352 -11.02 -25.43 -42.09
#